data_AF-A0A7W0R7B9-F1
#
_entry.id   AF-A0A7W0R7B9-F1
#
_cell.length_a   1.000
_cell.length_b   1.000
_cell.length_c   1.000
_cell.angle_alpha   90.00
_cell.angle_beta   90.00
_cell.angle_gamma   90.00
#
_symmetry.space_group_name_H-M   'P 1'
#
loop_
_entity.id
_entity.type
_entity.pdbx_description
1 polymer ?
#
loop_
_entity_poly.entity_id
_entity_poly.type
_entity_poly.pdbx_seq_one_letter_code
_entity_poly.pdbx_strand_id
1 'polypeptide(L)'
;MTRHRARVIAAAVVLVMTAAAAPGAEQAPTPSTTISFLDVPYLPQTEALCGGAAAAMVMRYWGAAGVHPETFSALVDTKAGGI
;
A
#
# COMPACT_ATOMS: atom_id res chain seq x y z
N MET A 1 2.88 49.36 46.35
CA MET A 1 3.92 48.54 45.68
C MET A 1 3.46 47.15 45.21
N THR A 2 2.41 46.55 45.77
CA THR A 2 1.91 45.19 45.43
C THR A 2 1.12 45.08 44.12
N ARG A 3 0.41 46.14 43.70
CA ARG A 3 -0.43 46.14 42.48
C ARG A 3 0.34 46.19 41.16
N HIS A 4 1.56 46.76 41.16
CA HIS A 4 2.43 46.79 39.98
C HIS A 4 3.07 45.44 39.68
N ARG A 5 3.43 44.69 40.71
CA ARG A 5 4.04 43.35 40.57
C ARG A 5 3.04 42.35 39.98
N ALA A 6 1.78 42.40 40.40
CA ALA A 6 0.70 41.56 39.85
C ALA A 6 0.41 41.85 38.36
N ARG A 7 0.51 43.11 37.93
CA ARG A 7 0.32 43.52 36.52
C ARG A 7 1.48 43.09 35.62
N VAL A 8 2.71 43.15 36.13
CA VAL A 8 3.90 42.69 35.39
C VAL A 8 3.89 41.16 35.21
N ILE A 9 3.45 40.40 36.22
CA ILE A 9 3.34 38.95 36.14
C ILE A 9 2.22 38.53 35.16
N ALA A 10 1.06 39.19 35.19
CA ALA A 10 -0.03 38.90 34.25
C ALA A 10 0.35 39.21 32.79
N ALA A 11 1.09 40.29 32.53
CA ALA A 11 1.58 40.64 31.20
C ALA A 11 2.61 39.63 30.67
N ALA A 12 3.46 39.08 31.54
CA ALA A 12 4.44 38.07 31.16
C ALA A 12 3.81 36.71 30.81
N VAL A 13 2.71 36.33 31.46
CA VAL A 13 1.99 35.07 31.17
C VAL A 13 1.24 35.11 29.84
N VAL A 14 0.71 36.27 29.44
CA VAL A 14 0.02 36.44 28.15
C VAL A 14 1.00 36.47 26.97
N LEU A 15 2.22 36.98 27.16
CA LEU A 15 3.23 37.04 26.10
C LEU A 15 3.78 35.66 25.71
N VAL A 16 3.74 34.67 26.61
CA VAL A 16 4.30 33.32 26.35
C VAL A 16 3.32 32.40 25.59
N MET A 17 2.03 32.75 25.49
CA MET A 17 0.99 31.88 24.93
C MET A 17 0.62 32.14 23.46
N THR A 18 1.31 33.06 22.76
CA THR A 18 0.98 33.42 21.36
C THR A 18 1.94 32.87 20.30
N ALA A 19 2.93 32.05 20.67
CA ALA A 19 3.77 31.34 19.69
C ALA A 19 3.08 30.07 19.16
N ALA A 20 1.83 30.20 18.70
CA ALA A 20 1.12 29.16 17.95
C ALA A 20 1.22 29.48 16.45
N ALA A 21 1.65 28.47 15.69
CA ALA A 21 1.71 28.41 14.23
C ALA A 21 2.83 29.22 13.55
N ALA A 22 4.00 28.58 13.40
CA ALA A 22 4.84 28.88 12.24
C ALA A 22 4.08 28.44 10.96
N PRO A 23 3.75 29.33 10.01
CA PRO A 23 3.27 28.93 8.70
C PRO A 23 4.49 28.46 7.91
N GLY A 24 4.83 27.17 8.02
CA GLY A 24 6.02 26.67 7.34
C GLY A 24 6.52 25.30 7.76
N ALA A 25 5.75 24.52 8.52
CA ALA A 25 5.93 23.07 8.47
C ALA A 25 5.42 22.63 7.09
N GLU A 26 6.27 22.75 6.07
CA GLU A 26 6.11 22.05 4.81
C GLU A 26 5.99 20.56 5.18
N GLN A 27 4.76 20.04 5.20
CA GLN A 27 4.54 18.62 5.42
C GLN A 27 5.45 17.90 4.42
N ALA A 28 6.49 17.24 4.93
CA ALA A 28 7.34 16.37 4.11
C ALA A 28 6.39 15.47 3.31
N PRO A 29 6.56 15.34 1.97
CA PRO A 29 5.71 14.51 1.16
C PRO A 29 5.58 13.15 1.84
N THR A 30 4.37 12.83 2.31
CA THR A 30 4.11 11.47 2.75
C THR A 30 4.35 10.60 1.53
N PRO A 31 5.18 9.54 1.63
CA PRO A 31 5.45 8.68 0.49
C PRO A 31 4.10 8.16 0.00
N SER A 32 3.67 8.69 -1.15
CA SER A 32 2.47 8.24 -1.82
C SER A 32 2.86 6.93 -2.45
N THR A 33 2.50 5.82 -1.81
CA THR A 33 2.69 4.49 -2.39
C THR A 33 1.95 4.47 -3.72
N THR A 34 2.71 4.57 -4.81
CA THR A 34 2.16 4.45 -6.15
C THR A 34 1.86 2.98 -6.38
N ILE A 35 0.58 2.63 -6.45
CA ILE A 35 0.15 1.28 -6.82
C ILE A 35 0.27 1.14 -8.34
N SER A 36 1.15 0.26 -8.78
CA SER A 36 1.24 -0.14 -10.19
C SER A 36 0.41 -1.40 -10.39
N PHE A 37 -0.55 -1.35 -11.31
CA PHE A 37 -1.30 -2.53 -11.75
C PHE A 37 -0.55 -3.21 -12.89
N LEU A 38 -0.60 -4.55 -12.94
CA LEU A 38 -0.07 -5.34 -14.04
C LEU A 38 -1.24 -5.82 -14.90
N ASP A 39 -1.15 -5.63 -16.21
CA ASP A 39 -2.13 -6.14 -17.17
C ASP A 39 -1.91 -7.65 -17.41
N VAL A 40 -2.22 -8.44 -16.40
CA VAL A 40 -2.07 -9.89 -16.44
C VAL A 40 -3.18 -10.51 -17.32
N PRO A 41 -2.85 -11.29 -18.36
CA PRO A 41 -3.85 -11.91 -19.23
C PRO A 41 -4.73 -12.90 -18.45
N TYR A 42 -6.06 -12.75 -18.58
CA TYR A 42 -7.01 -13.65 -17.95
C TYR A 42 -7.10 -15.01 -18.65
N LEU A 43 -7.26 -16.07 -17.86
CA LEU A 43 -7.60 -17.42 -18.31
C LEU A 43 -8.74 -18.00 -17.44
N PRO A 44 -9.74 -18.67 -18.04
CA PRO A 44 -10.73 -19.41 -17.26
C PRO A 44 -10.09 -20.45 -16.35
N GLN A 45 -10.62 -20.60 -15.14
CA GLN A 45 -10.11 -21.54 -14.13
C GLN A 45 -11.12 -22.65 -13.89
N THR A 46 -10.62 -23.85 -13.62
CA THR A 46 -11.39 -24.99 -13.10
C THR A 46 -10.81 -25.41 -11.76
N GLU A 47 -11.57 -26.13 -10.92
CA GLU A 47 -11.09 -26.50 -9.58
C GLU A 47 -9.77 -27.28 -9.63
N ALA A 48 -9.65 -28.26 -10.53
CA ALA A 48 -8.45 -29.10 -10.63
C ALA A 48 -7.22 -28.38 -11.21
N LEU A 49 -7.39 -27.22 -11.88
CA LEU A 49 -6.32 -26.52 -12.61
C LEU A 49 -6.18 -25.04 -12.22
N CYS A 50 -6.77 -24.60 -11.11
CA CYS A 50 -6.77 -23.19 -10.73
C CYS A 50 -5.34 -22.62 -10.59
N GLY A 51 -4.40 -23.39 -10.02
CA GLY A 51 -2.99 -23.02 -9.91
C GLY A 51 -2.25 -23.06 -11.25
N GLY A 52 -2.57 -24.01 -12.13
CA GLY A 52 -2.00 -24.10 -13.48
C GLY A 52 -2.42 -22.90 -14.33
N ALA A 53 -3.68 -22.47 -14.18
CA ALA A 53 -4.16 -21.24 -14.78
C ALA A 53 -3.43 -20.02 -14.23
N ALA A 54 -3.25 -19.90 -12.91
CA ALA A 54 -2.50 -18.79 -12.32
C ALA A 54 -1.05 -18.73 -12.83
N ALA A 55 -0.35 -19.86 -12.88
CA ALA A 55 0.99 -19.96 -13.44
C ALA A 55 1.02 -19.56 -14.93
N ALA A 56 0.03 -20.03 -15.72
CA ALA A 56 -0.08 -19.65 -17.12
C ALA A 56 -0.31 -18.14 -17.33
N MET A 57 -1.18 -17.51 -16.54
CA MET A 57 -1.42 -16.07 -16.60
C MET A 57 -0.13 -15.27 -16.33
N VAL A 58 0.62 -15.67 -15.31
CA VAL A 58 1.90 -15.05 -14.93
C VAL A 58 2.98 -15.24 -16.00
N MET A 59 3.12 -16.44 -16.55
CA MET A 59 4.10 -16.69 -17.61
C MET A 59 3.75 -15.91 -18.89
N ARG A 60 2.47 -15.79 -19.23
CA ARG A 60 2.00 -14.98 -20.36
C ARG A 60 2.24 -13.49 -20.15
N TYR A 61 2.07 -12.99 -18.92
CA TYR A 61 2.44 -11.62 -18.57
C TYR A 61 3.93 -11.33 -18.87
N TRP A 62 4.82 -12.30 -18.66
CA TRP A 62 6.24 -12.20 -19.02
C TRP A 62 6.58 -12.54 -20.48
N GLY A 63 5.57 -12.73 -21.34
CA GLY A 63 5.77 -12.92 -22.79
C GLY A 63 5.88 -14.37 -23.25
N ALA A 64 5.63 -15.35 -22.38
CA ALA A 64 5.52 -16.73 -22.82
C ALA A 64 4.27 -16.93 -23.69
N ALA A 65 4.44 -17.55 -24.86
CA ALA A 65 3.35 -17.88 -25.78
C ALA A 65 2.95 -19.36 -25.66
N GLY A 66 1.70 -19.69 -25.99
CA GLY A 66 1.22 -21.08 -26.05
C GLY A 66 1.15 -21.82 -24.72
N VAL A 67 1.27 -21.12 -23.59
CA VAL A 67 1.14 -21.70 -22.25
C VAL A 67 -0.32 -21.74 -21.84
N HIS A 68 -0.85 -22.90 -21.50
CA HIS A 68 -2.24 -23.07 -21.08
C HIS A 68 -2.31 -23.75 -19.70
N PRO A 69 -3.43 -23.68 -18.97
CA PRO A 69 -3.56 -24.36 -17.67
C PRO A 69 -3.21 -25.86 -17.76
N GLU A 70 -3.56 -26.52 -18.87
CA GLU A 70 -3.35 -27.94 -19.13
C GLU A 70 -1.88 -28.31 -19.28
N THR A 71 -1.00 -27.35 -19.60
CA THR A 71 0.46 -27.55 -19.62
C THR A 71 0.98 -28.01 -18.25
N PHE A 72 0.26 -27.70 -17.17
CA PHE A 72 0.59 -28.07 -15.80
C PHE A 72 -0.17 -29.29 -15.27
N SER A 73 -0.94 -29.97 -16.11
CA SER A 73 -1.76 -31.13 -15.72
C SER A 73 -0.96 -32.24 -15.04
N ALA A 74 0.29 -32.45 -15.46
CA ALA A 74 1.19 -33.43 -14.86
C ALA A 74 1.62 -33.11 -13.41
N LEU A 75 1.38 -31.87 -12.94
CA LEU A 75 1.70 -31.45 -11.58
C LEU A 75 0.50 -31.56 -10.62
N VAL A 76 -0.69 -31.86 -11.13
CA VAL A 76 -1.90 -31.96 -10.31
C VAL A 76 -1.86 -33.25 -9.49
N ASP A 77 -1.87 -33.11 -8.17
CA ASP A 77 -2.20 -34.19 -7.26
C ASP A 77 -3.69 -34.14 -6.90
N THR A 78 -4.45 -35.08 -7.48
CA THR A 78 -5.89 -35.24 -7.20
C THR A 78 -6.23 -35.48 -5.73
N LYS A 79 -5.31 -36.02 -4.93
CA LYS A 79 -5.52 -36.23 -3.49
C LYS A 79 -5.30 -34.95 -2.69
N ALA A 80 -4.43 -34.07 -3.17
CA ALA A 80 -4.20 -32.75 -2.60
C ALA A 80 -5.18 -31.68 -3.12
N GLY A 81 -5.92 -31.99 -4.19
CA GLY A 81 -6.92 -31.09 -4.78
C GLY A 81 -6.35 -30.06 -5.76
N GLY A 82 -5.14 -30.29 -6.29
CA GLY A 82 -4.47 -29.33 -7.18
C GLY A 82 -2.97 -29.55 -7.26
N ILE A 83 -2.25 -28.49 -7.65
CA ILE A 83 -0.78 -28.41 -7.67
C ILE A 83 -0.26 -27.96 -6.30
#